data_AF-A0A350IW58-F1
#
_entry.id   AF-A0A350IW58-F1
#
_cell.length_a   1.000
_cell.length_b   1.000
_cell.length_c   1.000
_cell.angle_alpha   90.00
_cell.angle_beta   90.00
_cell.angle_gamma   90.00
#
_symmetry.space_group_name_H-M   'P 1'
#
loop_
_entity.id
_entity.type
_entity.pdbx_description
1 polymer ?
#
loop_
_entity_poly.entity_id
_entity_poly.type
_entity_poly.pdbx_seq_one_letter_code
_entity_poly.pdbx_strand_id
1 'polypeptide(L)'
;MDTEVPDSNDEPGAEQPRLPRPGSADPFAGWEPGTHDPIPVIPHGTALFEGIPAPAIVVEALAPVIGSGCLVSRRSGSVGVILVKNSALFEVYAYEDGARHEGELALRLIGGWTDAMVSAYQLDPIVVDLAPSLFRGTSCYEDLRLEWIDWKGLLADLCEREGLFVVEIDTPIGRGVTLIVNGRQVATYTEKHPEPGDEELLEPLVATRRGSVWVLRESPRQAPQPQSAPEPVEPTVAEAADAPPPVAPQPAPAAKPAPAMGGIDWSTTPLWRAQPAAEPFNPFAVFEPEDAPDGSWGGAVPVAEMASALKEVAQLHLQRSSPRVESMVDDAAAEGQTLDRLLRDIRAVVIRGVMQSTIDKMADEMAAMAAEPPGR
;
A
#
# COMPACT_ATOMS: atom_id res chain seq x y z
N MET A 1 -53.68 -29.76 -63.31
CA MET A 1 -54.80 -28.86 -62.93
C MET A 1 -54.78 -28.75 -61.43
N ASP A 2 -53.73 -28.16 -60.84
CA ASP A 2 -53.25 -26.75 -60.94
C ASP A 2 -53.89 -25.97 -59.77
N THR A 3 -53.18 -25.23 -58.91
CA THR A 3 -51.75 -24.83 -58.88
C THR A 3 -51.27 -24.66 -57.42
N GLU A 4 -49.96 -24.74 -57.17
CA GLU A 4 -49.34 -24.17 -55.96
C GLU A 4 -49.19 -22.64 -56.07
N VAL A 5 -49.54 -21.90 -55.01
CA VAL A 5 -48.87 -20.65 -54.60
C VAL A 5 -48.98 -20.51 -53.07
N PRO A 6 -47.87 -20.42 -52.32
CA PRO A 6 -47.85 -19.94 -50.95
C PRO A 6 -47.50 -18.44 -50.89
N ASP A 7 -48.18 -17.69 -50.01
CA ASP A 7 -47.94 -16.28 -49.71
C ASP A 7 -48.40 -16.04 -48.25
N SER A 8 -47.73 -15.29 -47.37
CA SER A 8 -46.56 -14.41 -47.53
C SER A 8 -45.55 -14.60 -46.38
N ASN A 9 -44.39 -13.92 -46.47
CA ASN A 9 -43.35 -13.93 -45.42
C ASN A 9 -43.85 -13.34 -44.08
N ASP A 10 -43.63 -14.06 -42.98
CA ASP A 10 -43.36 -13.47 -41.67
C ASP A 10 -41.84 -13.26 -41.56
N GLU A 11 -41.35 -12.07 -41.89
CA GLU A 11 -39.98 -11.68 -41.51
C GLU A 11 -39.96 -11.33 -40.01
N PRO A 12 -39.00 -11.85 -39.21
CA PRO A 12 -38.83 -11.43 -37.83
C PRO A 12 -38.34 -9.98 -37.80
N GLY A 13 -39.28 -9.04 -37.66
CA GLY A 13 -39.02 -7.61 -37.68
C GLY A 13 -37.90 -7.23 -36.71
N ALA A 14 -36.82 -6.66 -37.24
CA ALA A 14 -35.60 -6.35 -36.49
C ALA A 14 -35.90 -5.55 -35.22
N GLU A 15 -35.25 -5.91 -34.10
CA GLU A 15 -35.36 -5.15 -32.85
C GLU A 15 -34.93 -3.70 -33.09
N GLN A 16 -35.92 -2.79 -33.10
CA GLN A 16 -35.65 -1.37 -33.11
C GLN A 16 -34.85 -1.02 -31.84
N PRO A 17 -33.69 -0.36 -31.95
CA PRO A 17 -32.89 -0.01 -30.79
C PRO A 17 -33.72 0.87 -29.86
N ARG A 18 -34.02 0.36 -28.66
CA ARG A 18 -34.91 1.02 -27.70
C ARG A 18 -34.28 2.34 -27.28
N LEU A 19 -34.79 3.45 -27.82
CA LEU A 19 -34.36 4.79 -27.44
C LEU A 19 -34.43 4.93 -25.91
N PRO A 20 -33.38 5.46 -25.26
CA PRO A 20 -33.36 5.60 -23.80
C PRO A 20 -34.50 6.51 -23.35
N ARG A 21 -35.12 6.16 -22.22
CA ARG A 21 -36.28 6.91 -21.71
C ARG A 21 -35.85 8.33 -21.33
N PRO A 22 -36.53 9.39 -21.83
CA PRO A 22 -36.24 10.76 -21.39
C PRO A 22 -36.54 10.86 -19.89
N GLY A 23 -35.48 11.04 -19.10
CA GLY A 23 -35.53 11.03 -17.62
C GLY A 23 -34.44 10.16 -16.97
N SER A 24 -33.90 9.15 -17.66
CA SER A 24 -32.72 8.41 -17.17
C SER A 24 -31.42 9.12 -17.51
N ALA A 25 -31.27 10.38 -17.06
CA ALA A 25 -29.97 11.01 -16.97
C ALA A 25 -29.20 10.29 -15.86
N ASP A 26 -28.15 9.57 -16.25
CA ASP A 26 -27.23 8.92 -15.32
C ASP A 26 -26.59 9.99 -14.42
N PRO A 27 -26.79 9.94 -13.08
CA PRO A 27 -26.38 11.00 -12.16
C PRO A 27 -24.85 11.09 -12.00
N PHE A 28 -24.11 10.12 -12.53
CA PHE A 28 -22.64 10.06 -12.50
C PHE A 28 -22.03 10.15 -13.90
N ALA A 29 -22.80 10.58 -14.92
CA ALA A 29 -22.32 10.75 -16.29
C ALA A 29 -21.18 11.79 -16.35
N GLY A 30 -19.99 11.35 -16.76
CA GLY A 30 -18.78 12.19 -16.74
C GLY A 30 -18.01 12.17 -15.41
N TRP A 31 -18.36 11.31 -14.45
CA TRP A 31 -17.43 10.93 -13.38
C TRP A 31 -16.32 10.05 -13.98
N GLU A 32 -15.09 10.53 -13.92
CA GLU A 32 -13.90 9.71 -14.15
C GLU A 32 -13.29 9.31 -12.79
N PRO A 33 -12.83 8.06 -12.63
CA PRO A 33 -12.15 7.62 -11.42
C PRO A 33 -10.84 8.39 -11.26
N GLY A 34 -10.61 8.90 -10.04
CA GLY A 34 -9.38 9.61 -9.71
C GLY A 34 -8.17 8.68 -9.64
N THR A 35 -6.97 9.28 -9.59
CA THR A 35 -5.79 8.58 -9.09
C THR A 35 -6.09 8.02 -7.69
N HIS A 36 -5.73 6.77 -7.42
CA HIS A 36 -5.88 6.16 -6.09
C HIS A 36 -5.28 7.07 -5.01
N ASP A 37 -6.09 7.44 -4.02
CA ASP A 37 -5.62 8.25 -2.89
C ASP A 37 -4.72 7.37 -2.01
N PRO A 38 -3.41 7.69 -1.90
CA PRO A 38 -2.47 6.88 -1.14
C PRO A 38 -2.77 6.84 0.36
N ILE A 39 -3.63 7.75 0.86
CA ILE A 39 -4.13 7.75 2.23
C ILE A 39 -5.29 6.73 2.32
N PRO A 40 -5.14 5.60 3.01
CA PRO A 40 -6.22 4.62 3.16
C PRO A 40 -7.36 5.19 4.03
N VAL A 41 -8.57 4.65 3.86
CA VAL A 41 -9.66 4.96 4.81
C VAL A 41 -9.30 4.31 6.15
N ILE A 42 -9.28 5.13 7.21
CA ILE A 42 -8.86 4.69 8.55
C ILE A 42 -10.10 4.24 9.35
N PRO A 43 -10.08 3.06 9.99
CA PRO A 43 -11.16 2.65 10.87
C PRO A 43 -11.16 3.51 12.13
N HIS A 44 -12.32 4.04 12.48
CA HIS A 44 -12.57 4.68 13.78
C HIS A 44 -13.16 3.64 14.73
N GLY A 45 -13.25 3.99 16.01
CA GLY A 45 -13.86 3.14 17.03
C GLY A 45 -14.48 4.00 18.11
N THR A 46 -14.45 3.56 19.37
CA THR A 46 -14.93 4.41 20.47
C THR A 46 -14.01 5.62 20.60
N ALA A 47 -14.51 6.79 20.20
CA ALA A 47 -13.78 8.04 20.29
C ALA A 47 -13.51 8.41 21.76
N LEU A 48 -12.23 8.64 22.07
CA LEU A 48 -11.79 9.15 23.38
C LEU A 48 -11.76 10.68 23.36
N PHE A 49 -11.37 11.25 22.22
CA PHE A 49 -11.56 12.65 21.86
C PHE A 49 -11.45 12.81 20.34
N GLU A 50 -12.02 13.89 19.81
CA GLU A 50 -11.87 14.28 18.40
C GLU A 50 -11.48 15.75 18.29
N GLY A 51 -10.67 16.09 17.29
CA GLY A 51 -10.40 17.48 16.93
C GLY A 51 -9.69 18.32 18.00
N ILE A 52 -8.70 17.75 18.70
CA ILE A 52 -7.85 18.51 19.63
C ILE A 52 -6.57 18.97 18.91
N PRO A 53 -6.17 20.26 18.98
CA PRO A 53 -4.95 20.73 18.34
C PRO A 53 -3.68 19.99 18.82
N ALA A 54 -2.82 19.60 17.89
CA ALA A 54 -1.62 18.80 18.17
C ALA A 54 -0.71 19.36 19.31
N PRO A 55 -0.49 20.69 19.46
CA PRO A 55 0.30 21.23 20.56
C PRO A 55 -0.26 21.00 21.97
N ALA A 56 -1.52 20.54 22.10
CA ALA A 56 -2.13 20.14 23.38
C ALA A 56 -2.00 18.64 23.68
N ILE A 57 -1.39 17.86 22.78
CA ILE A 57 -1.33 16.39 22.84
C ILE A 57 0.09 15.90 23.15
N VAL A 58 0.20 15.00 24.13
CA VAL A 58 1.44 14.26 24.42
C VAL A 58 1.19 12.78 24.12
N VAL A 59 1.61 12.33 22.93
CA VAL A 59 1.33 10.98 22.39
C VAL A 59 1.72 9.86 23.38
N GLU A 60 2.92 9.94 23.94
CA GLU A 60 3.47 8.95 24.88
C GLU A 60 2.60 8.79 26.14
N ALA A 61 1.97 9.88 26.60
CA ALA A 61 1.08 9.88 27.76
C ALA A 61 -0.34 9.37 27.43
N LEU A 62 -0.73 9.35 26.16
CA LEU A 62 -2.03 8.85 25.70
C LEU A 62 -2.03 7.35 25.41
N ALA A 63 -0.91 6.76 24.98
CA ALA A 63 -0.86 5.33 24.67
C ALA A 63 -1.38 4.42 25.82
N PRO A 64 -1.06 4.68 27.11
CA PRO A 64 -1.65 3.92 28.22
C PRO A 64 -3.16 4.09 28.39
N VAL A 65 -3.72 5.24 27.99
CA VAL A 65 -5.16 5.55 28.08
C VAL A 65 -5.94 4.93 26.92
N ILE A 66 -5.34 4.88 25.72
CA ILE A 66 -5.91 4.26 24.52
C ILE A 66 -5.95 2.73 24.66
N GLY A 67 -4.89 2.12 25.21
CA GLY A 67 -4.78 0.68 25.36
C GLY A 67 -4.55 -0.02 24.01
N SER A 68 -5.62 -0.21 23.24
CA SER A 68 -5.56 -0.70 21.86
C SER A 68 -6.43 0.20 20.98
N GLY A 69 -5.83 0.82 19.96
CA GLY A 69 -6.49 1.86 19.19
C GLY A 69 -5.54 2.62 18.26
N CYS A 70 -5.95 3.83 17.87
CA CYS A 70 -5.15 4.73 17.06
C CYS A 70 -5.28 6.19 17.51
N LEU A 71 -4.25 6.99 17.20
CA LEU A 71 -4.40 8.44 17.05
C LEU A 71 -4.33 8.77 15.55
N VAL A 72 -5.19 9.70 15.11
CA VAL A 72 -5.20 10.21 13.74
C VAL A 72 -4.98 11.71 13.80
N SER A 73 -3.85 12.17 13.27
CA SER A 73 -3.49 13.58 13.11
C SER A 73 -3.79 14.02 11.68
N ARG A 74 -4.53 15.11 11.49
CA ARG A 74 -4.89 15.63 10.16
C ARG A 74 -4.62 17.13 10.06
N ARG A 75 -4.03 17.55 8.94
CA ARG A 75 -3.95 18.94 8.49
C ARG A 75 -4.22 19.01 6.98
N SER A 76 -4.12 20.19 6.38
CA SER A 76 -4.27 20.34 4.92
C SER A 76 -3.21 19.50 4.17
N GLY A 77 -3.65 18.53 3.38
CA GLY A 77 -2.76 17.69 2.57
C GLY A 77 -1.83 16.74 3.35
N SER A 78 -2.07 16.49 4.64
CA SER A 78 -1.27 15.51 5.40
C SER A 78 -2.09 14.77 6.45
N VAL A 79 -1.84 13.46 6.57
CA VAL A 79 -2.50 12.56 7.52
C VAL A 79 -1.47 11.67 8.19
N GLY A 80 -1.49 11.61 9.52
CA GLY A 80 -0.60 10.80 10.34
C GLY A 80 -1.39 9.85 11.20
N VAL A 81 -0.97 8.60 11.28
CA VAL A 81 -1.64 7.55 12.07
C VAL A 81 -0.62 6.91 13.00
N ILE A 82 -0.94 6.89 14.29
CA ILE A 82 -0.16 6.25 15.34
C ILE A 82 -1.00 5.11 15.88
N LEU A 83 -0.62 3.87 15.56
CA LEU A 83 -1.28 2.67 16.10
C LEU A 83 -0.73 2.40 17.51
N VAL A 84 -1.64 2.12 18.43
CA VAL A 84 -1.34 1.80 19.84
C VAL A 84 -1.85 0.39 20.10
N LYS A 85 -0.99 -0.48 20.64
CA LYS A 85 -1.31 -1.86 20.98
C LYS A 85 -0.85 -2.17 22.40
N ASN A 86 -1.74 -2.70 23.22
CA ASN A 86 -1.45 -3.11 24.61
C ASN A 86 -0.73 -2.00 25.42
N SER A 87 -1.24 -0.77 25.34
CA SER A 87 -0.76 0.45 26.02
C SER A 87 0.59 1.02 25.53
N ALA A 88 1.15 0.51 24.43
CA ALA A 88 2.38 0.99 23.82
C ALA A 88 2.19 1.43 22.35
N LEU A 89 3.05 2.31 21.86
CA LEU A 89 3.12 2.61 20.42
C LEU A 89 3.54 1.34 19.67
N PHE A 90 2.84 1.03 18.58
CA PHE A 90 3.01 -0.20 17.81
C PHE A 90 3.60 0.06 16.42
N GLU A 91 2.94 0.93 15.66
CA GLU A 91 3.35 1.33 14.31
C GLU A 91 2.99 2.81 14.10
N VAL A 92 3.75 3.52 13.27
CA VAL A 92 3.50 4.94 12.96
C VAL A 92 3.66 5.17 11.47
N TYR A 93 2.70 5.88 10.87
CA TYR A 93 2.68 6.24 9.45
C TYR A 93 2.35 7.72 9.28
N ALA A 94 2.98 8.38 8.32
CA ALA A 94 2.69 9.75 7.96
C ALA A 94 2.66 9.92 6.43
N TYR A 95 1.65 10.62 5.95
CA TYR A 95 1.49 11.01 4.55
C TYR A 95 1.66 12.52 4.43
N GLU A 96 2.63 12.94 3.62
CA GLU A 96 2.98 14.35 3.37
C GLU A 96 3.38 14.47 1.89
N ASP A 97 2.81 15.43 1.17
CA ASP A 97 3.03 15.66 -0.28
C ASP A 97 2.91 14.40 -1.17
N GLY A 98 2.04 13.46 -0.78
CA GLY A 98 1.80 12.19 -1.48
C GLY A 98 2.79 11.07 -1.14
N ALA A 99 3.86 11.34 -0.38
CA ALA A 99 4.81 10.34 0.08
C ALA A 99 4.37 9.68 1.40
N ARG A 100 4.60 8.37 1.54
CA ARG A 100 4.39 7.61 2.78
C ARG A 100 5.70 7.46 3.55
N HIS A 101 5.71 7.94 4.79
CA HIS A 101 6.77 7.73 5.77
C HIS A 101 6.30 6.76 6.86
N GLU A 102 7.23 6.05 7.52
CA GLU A 102 6.89 5.17 8.65
C GLU A 102 7.87 5.28 9.83
N GLY A 103 7.47 4.73 10.98
CA GLY A 103 8.26 4.65 12.21
C GLY A 103 8.74 6.00 12.73
N GLU A 104 9.99 6.05 13.19
CA GLU A 104 10.62 7.24 13.79
C GLU A 104 10.76 8.43 12.81
N LEU A 105 10.68 8.21 11.50
CA LEU A 105 10.57 9.32 10.54
C LEU A 105 9.17 9.94 10.61
N ALA A 106 8.14 9.11 10.49
CA ALA A 106 6.75 9.56 10.58
C ALA A 106 6.40 10.21 11.92
N LEU A 107 6.87 9.65 13.05
CA LEU A 107 6.62 10.20 14.37
C LEU A 107 7.18 11.63 14.52
N ARG A 108 8.39 11.89 14.01
CA ARG A 108 9.02 13.22 14.03
C ARG A 108 8.34 14.21 13.07
N LEU A 109 7.84 13.75 11.92
CA LEU A 109 7.03 14.60 11.02
C LEU A 109 5.73 15.01 11.71
N ILE A 110 4.96 14.06 12.25
CA ILE A 110 3.70 14.31 12.98
C ILE A 110 3.93 15.27 14.16
N GLY A 111 5.02 15.10 14.91
CA GLY A 111 5.41 15.99 16.00
C GLY A 111 5.75 17.44 15.58
N GLY A 112 6.03 17.68 14.30
CA GLY A 112 6.24 19.01 13.73
C GLY A 112 4.96 19.71 13.25
N TRP A 113 3.84 19.00 13.11
CA TRP A 113 2.59 19.53 12.55
C TRP A 113 1.78 20.33 13.58
N THR A 114 2.28 21.51 13.97
CA THR A 114 1.65 22.37 14.99
C THR A 114 0.26 22.89 14.63
N ASP A 115 -0.12 22.82 13.35
CA ASP A 115 -1.43 23.20 12.80
C ASP A 115 -2.43 22.03 12.74
N ALA A 116 -1.99 20.80 13.00
CA ALA A 116 -2.84 19.61 12.87
C ALA A 116 -3.85 19.44 14.00
N MET A 117 -4.97 18.81 13.65
CA MET A 117 -6.02 18.39 14.57
C MET A 117 -5.91 16.88 14.79
N VAL A 118 -5.89 16.46 16.06
CA VAL A 118 -5.73 15.07 16.47
C VAL A 118 -7.05 14.53 17.03
N SER A 119 -7.42 13.33 16.60
CA SER A 119 -8.45 12.50 17.23
C SER A 119 -7.81 11.21 17.77
N ALA A 120 -8.41 10.59 18.78
CA ALA A 120 -7.98 9.30 19.31
C ALA A 120 -9.16 8.36 19.49
N TYR A 121 -9.01 7.14 18.98
CA TYR A 121 -10.05 6.11 18.95
C TYR A 121 -9.55 4.83 19.61
N GLN A 122 -10.34 4.26 20.52
CA GLN A 122 -10.15 2.89 20.99
C GLN A 122 -10.76 1.93 19.97
N LEU A 123 -9.99 0.96 19.50
CA LEU A 123 -10.39 -0.03 18.49
C LEU A 123 -10.45 -1.42 19.12
N ASP A 124 -11.16 -2.36 18.48
CA ASP A 124 -11.00 -3.77 18.84
C ASP A 124 -9.53 -4.20 18.58
N PRO A 125 -8.88 -4.94 19.50
CA PRO A 125 -7.53 -5.44 19.30
C PRO A 125 -7.31 -6.18 17.98
N ILE A 126 -8.31 -6.86 17.42
CA ILE A 126 -8.18 -7.51 16.10
C ILE A 126 -8.03 -6.48 14.97
N VAL A 127 -8.71 -5.33 15.06
CA VAL A 127 -8.59 -4.25 14.07
C VAL A 127 -7.23 -3.56 14.20
N VAL A 128 -6.70 -3.39 15.41
CA VAL A 128 -5.34 -2.86 15.64
C VAL A 128 -4.27 -3.77 15.03
N ASP A 129 -4.46 -5.08 15.11
CA ASP A 129 -3.52 -6.08 14.57
C ASP A 129 -3.52 -6.16 13.04
N LEU A 130 -4.61 -5.74 12.40
CA LEU A 130 -4.82 -5.74 10.94
C LEU A 130 -4.68 -4.35 10.30
N ALA A 131 -4.70 -3.27 11.09
CA ALA A 131 -4.51 -1.92 10.61
C ALA A 131 -3.16 -1.66 9.90
N PRO A 132 -2.01 -2.29 10.24
CA PRO A 132 -0.76 -2.15 9.48
C PRO A 132 -0.90 -2.49 8.00
N SER A 133 -1.77 -3.45 7.67
CA SER A 133 -1.99 -3.94 6.30
C SER A 133 -2.60 -2.88 5.39
N LEU A 134 -3.37 -1.92 5.92
CA LEU A 134 -3.89 -0.75 5.21
C LEU A 134 -2.76 0.11 4.61
N PHE A 135 -1.63 0.18 5.31
CA PHE A 135 -0.49 1.02 4.94
C PHE A 135 0.58 0.25 4.17
N ARG A 136 0.69 -1.06 4.42
CA ARG A 136 1.78 -1.93 3.94
C ARG A 136 1.39 -2.94 2.86
N GLY A 137 0.10 -3.19 2.64
CA GLY A 137 -0.36 -4.20 1.70
C GLY A 137 0.14 -3.93 0.27
N THR A 138 0.74 -4.94 -0.35
CA THR A 138 1.13 -4.89 -1.76
C THR A 138 -0.12 -5.06 -2.62
N SER A 139 -0.37 -4.14 -3.56
CA SER A 139 -1.52 -4.31 -4.46
C SER A 139 -1.38 -5.59 -5.27
N CYS A 140 -2.38 -6.47 -5.16
CA CYS A 140 -2.49 -7.69 -5.95
C CYS A 140 -3.56 -7.58 -7.03
N TYR A 141 -4.46 -6.61 -6.94
CA TYR A 141 -5.33 -6.14 -8.02
C TYR A 141 -5.44 -4.61 -7.97
N GLU A 142 -5.06 -3.93 -9.05
CA GLU A 142 -5.16 -2.48 -9.20
C GLU A 142 -6.41 -2.14 -10.04
N ASP A 143 -7.24 -1.20 -9.56
CA ASP A 143 -8.28 -0.50 -10.35
C ASP A 143 -9.37 -1.39 -11.01
N LEU A 144 -9.82 -2.44 -10.31
CA LEU A 144 -10.91 -3.30 -10.77
C LEU A 144 -12.23 -2.53 -10.88
N ARG A 145 -12.71 -2.29 -12.11
CA ARG A 145 -13.95 -1.54 -12.39
C ARG A 145 -15.20 -2.26 -11.85
N LEU A 146 -15.98 -1.58 -11.01
CA LEU A 146 -17.27 -2.07 -10.46
C LEU A 146 -18.32 -2.42 -11.53
N GLU A 147 -18.21 -1.83 -12.73
CA GLU A 147 -19.05 -2.17 -13.89
C GLU A 147 -18.67 -3.48 -14.59
N TRP A 148 -17.47 -4.02 -14.36
CA TRP A 148 -16.98 -5.24 -15.02
C TRP A 148 -16.85 -6.46 -14.11
N ILE A 149 -16.82 -6.28 -12.78
CA ILE A 149 -16.69 -7.37 -11.82
C ILE A 149 -18.05 -7.84 -11.25
N ASP A 150 -18.11 -9.11 -10.85
CA ASP A 150 -19.04 -9.54 -9.82
C ASP A 150 -18.40 -9.32 -8.45
N TRP A 151 -18.94 -8.36 -7.70
CA TRP A 151 -18.48 -8.03 -6.35
C TRP A 151 -18.59 -9.23 -5.39
N LYS A 152 -19.67 -10.01 -5.47
CA LYS A 152 -19.89 -11.14 -4.54
C LYS A 152 -18.99 -12.32 -4.89
N GLY A 153 -18.78 -12.58 -6.18
CA GLY A 153 -17.74 -13.50 -6.67
C GLY A 153 -16.32 -13.08 -6.27
N LEU A 154 -15.98 -11.79 -6.29
CA LEU A 154 -14.67 -11.29 -5.86
C LEU A 154 -14.46 -11.52 -4.35
N LEU A 155 -15.41 -11.12 -3.50
CA LEU A 155 -15.31 -11.35 -2.06
C LEU A 155 -15.25 -12.85 -1.73
N ALA A 156 -16.00 -13.69 -2.44
CA ALA A 156 -15.94 -15.14 -2.27
C ALA A 156 -14.55 -15.71 -2.64
N ASP A 157 -13.98 -15.33 -3.79
CA ASP A 157 -12.63 -15.75 -4.22
C ASP A 157 -11.55 -15.35 -3.20
N LEU A 158 -11.63 -14.13 -2.66
CA LEU A 158 -10.71 -13.66 -1.61
C LEU A 158 -10.93 -14.38 -0.27
N CYS A 159 -12.15 -14.80 0.05
CA CYS A 159 -12.45 -15.62 1.23
C CYS A 159 -12.09 -17.11 1.05
N GLU A 160 -11.98 -17.63 -0.17
CA GLU A 160 -11.44 -18.97 -0.43
C GLU A 160 -9.89 -19.01 -0.39
N ARG A 161 -9.24 -17.85 -0.34
CA ARG A 161 -7.77 -17.71 -0.39
C ARG A 161 -7.14 -17.53 0.98
N GLU A 162 -6.00 -18.19 1.20
CA GLU A 162 -5.20 -17.99 2.41
C GLU A 162 -4.47 -16.64 2.41
N GLY A 163 -4.54 -15.94 3.54
CA GLY A 163 -3.82 -14.70 3.80
C GLY A 163 -4.69 -13.61 4.43
N LEU A 164 -4.22 -12.38 4.27
CA LEU A 164 -4.88 -11.14 4.65
C LEU A 164 -5.04 -10.28 3.40
N PHE A 165 -6.27 -9.84 3.13
CA PHE A 165 -6.59 -8.92 2.04
C PHE A 165 -7.29 -7.67 2.57
N VAL A 166 -6.82 -6.50 2.12
CA VAL A 166 -7.55 -5.23 2.21
C VAL A 166 -8.25 -5.03 0.88
N VAL A 167 -9.56 -4.85 0.88
CA VAL A 167 -10.32 -4.47 -0.33
C VAL A 167 -10.77 -3.03 -0.15
N GLU A 168 -10.11 -2.10 -0.84
CA GLU A 168 -10.55 -0.70 -0.92
C GLU A 168 -11.51 -0.54 -2.11
N ILE A 169 -12.54 0.29 -1.93
CA ILE A 169 -13.50 0.67 -2.97
C ILE A 169 -13.63 2.20 -2.98
N ASP A 170 -13.47 2.83 -4.15
CA ASP A 170 -13.77 4.25 -4.38
C ASP A 170 -14.91 4.40 -5.38
N THR A 171 -15.82 5.34 -5.13
CA THR A 171 -17.06 5.53 -5.90
C THR A 171 -17.47 7.01 -5.94
N PRO A 172 -18.35 7.43 -6.89
CA PRO A 172 -18.94 8.77 -6.90
C PRO A 172 -19.66 9.21 -5.61
N ILE A 173 -19.91 8.28 -4.67
CA ILE A 173 -20.59 8.56 -3.39
C ILE A 173 -19.70 8.33 -2.16
N GLY A 174 -18.38 8.13 -2.34
CA GLY A 174 -17.39 7.98 -1.27
C GLY A 174 -16.67 6.63 -1.26
N ARG A 175 -15.63 6.53 -0.42
CA ARG A 175 -14.77 5.35 -0.26
C ARG A 175 -15.22 4.41 0.86
N GLY A 176 -14.81 3.16 0.76
CA GLY A 176 -14.96 2.13 1.79
C GLY A 176 -13.87 1.07 1.77
N VAL A 177 -13.82 0.26 2.83
CA VAL A 177 -12.83 -0.80 3.02
C VAL A 177 -13.48 -2.02 3.68
N THR A 178 -13.06 -3.22 3.27
CA THR A 178 -13.25 -4.45 4.05
C THR A 178 -11.91 -5.19 4.24
N LEU A 179 -11.71 -5.73 5.44
CA LEU A 179 -10.54 -6.53 5.83
C LEU A 179 -10.91 -8.01 5.87
N ILE A 180 -10.35 -8.80 4.96
CA ILE A 180 -10.53 -10.26 4.89
C ILE A 180 -9.32 -10.95 5.52
N VAL A 181 -9.55 -11.88 6.45
CA VAL A 181 -8.52 -12.68 7.12
C VAL A 181 -9.00 -14.11 7.26
N ASN A 182 -8.18 -15.10 6.88
CA ASN A 182 -8.46 -16.53 7.05
C ASN A 182 -9.88 -16.93 6.55
N GLY A 183 -10.29 -16.36 5.42
CA GLY A 183 -11.58 -16.63 4.79
C GLY A 183 -12.81 -15.94 5.38
N ARG A 184 -12.64 -14.89 6.19
CA ARG A 184 -13.73 -14.13 6.79
C ARG A 184 -13.49 -12.62 6.74
N GLN A 185 -14.55 -11.83 6.51
CA GLN A 185 -14.54 -10.38 6.73
C GLN A 185 -14.51 -10.08 8.24
N VAL A 186 -13.48 -9.37 8.70
CA VAL A 186 -13.21 -9.07 10.11
C VAL A 186 -13.66 -7.65 10.48
N ALA A 187 -13.55 -6.70 9.56
CA ALA A 187 -14.01 -5.33 9.72
C ALA A 187 -14.38 -4.73 8.36
N THR A 188 -15.56 -4.10 8.30
CA THR A 188 -16.07 -3.41 7.12
C THR A 188 -16.50 -2.00 7.53
N TYR A 189 -16.06 -0.97 6.81
CA TYR A 189 -16.32 0.44 7.15
C TYR A 189 -16.22 1.37 5.93
N THR A 190 -16.67 2.62 6.06
CA THR A 190 -16.68 3.63 4.98
C THR A 190 -16.31 5.02 5.51
N GLU A 191 -16.02 5.98 4.64
CA GLU A 191 -15.78 7.37 5.06
C GLU A 191 -16.96 8.01 5.83
N LYS A 192 -18.18 7.52 5.57
CA LYS A 192 -19.44 7.98 6.21
C LYS A 192 -19.79 7.20 7.48
N HIS A 193 -19.30 5.97 7.57
CA HIS A 193 -19.46 5.06 8.70
C HIS A 193 -18.09 4.43 8.99
N PRO A 194 -17.15 5.17 9.60
CA PRO A 194 -15.78 4.72 9.78
C PRO A 194 -15.62 3.71 10.92
N GLU A 195 -16.65 3.54 11.75
CA GLU A 195 -16.75 2.46 12.74
C GLU A 195 -16.94 1.10 12.02
N PRO A 196 -16.12 0.07 12.34
CA PRO A 196 -16.34 -1.28 11.85
C PRO A 196 -17.74 -1.83 12.16
N GLY A 197 -18.44 -2.26 11.11
CA GLY A 197 -19.77 -2.87 11.21
C GLY A 197 -19.95 -4.01 10.21
N ASP A 198 -21.21 -4.24 9.83
CA ASP A 198 -21.61 -5.40 9.03
C ASP A 198 -21.06 -5.39 7.60
N GLU A 199 -20.92 -6.59 7.03
CA GLU A 199 -20.43 -6.85 5.67
C GLU A 199 -21.25 -6.11 4.58
N GLU A 200 -22.52 -5.79 4.86
CA GLU A 200 -23.41 -5.07 3.95
C GLU A 200 -23.10 -3.56 3.82
N LEU A 201 -22.21 -2.99 4.65
CA LEU A 201 -21.86 -1.55 4.61
C LEU A 201 -21.29 -1.07 3.27
N LEU A 202 -20.73 -1.97 2.44
CA LEU A 202 -20.22 -1.64 1.11
C LEU A 202 -21.26 -1.81 -0.01
N GLU A 203 -22.39 -2.49 0.23
CA GLU A 203 -23.44 -2.70 -0.78
C GLU A 203 -23.99 -1.38 -1.35
N PRO A 204 -24.19 -0.28 -0.59
CA PRO A 204 -24.59 1.01 -1.16
C PRO A 204 -23.57 1.60 -2.13
N LEU A 205 -22.26 1.40 -1.87
CA LEU A 205 -21.18 1.85 -2.75
C LEU A 205 -21.15 1.01 -4.03
N VAL A 206 -21.19 -0.31 -3.89
CA VAL A 206 -21.20 -1.28 -5.00
C VAL A 206 -22.45 -1.13 -5.89
N ALA A 207 -23.59 -0.81 -5.31
CA ALA A 207 -24.86 -0.63 -6.02
C ALA A 207 -24.83 0.52 -7.06
N THR A 208 -23.89 1.46 -6.95
CA THR A 208 -23.65 2.47 -8.00
C THR A 208 -23.21 1.86 -9.33
N ARG A 209 -22.62 0.66 -9.30
CA ARG A 209 -21.86 0.03 -10.40
C ARG A 209 -20.75 0.91 -10.99
N ARG A 210 -20.32 1.96 -10.27
CA ARG A 210 -19.29 2.90 -10.74
C ARG A 210 -18.27 3.20 -9.66
N GLY A 211 -17.02 3.00 -10.03
CA GLY A 211 -15.93 3.03 -9.08
C GLY A 211 -14.85 2.04 -9.43
N SER A 212 -13.82 2.08 -8.59
CA SER A 212 -12.64 1.25 -8.65
C SER A 212 -12.50 0.46 -7.37
N VAL A 213 -12.01 -0.76 -7.49
CA VAL A 213 -11.65 -1.63 -6.37
C VAL A 213 -10.18 -1.95 -6.46
N TRP A 214 -9.45 -1.69 -5.38
CA TRP A 214 -8.07 -2.15 -5.21
C TRP A 214 -8.05 -3.25 -4.16
N VAL A 215 -7.29 -4.31 -4.42
CA VAL A 215 -7.07 -5.37 -3.44
C VAL A 215 -5.61 -5.37 -3.08
N LEU A 216 -5.30 -5.05 -1.83
CA LEU A 216 -3.96 -5.17 -1.26
C LEU A 216 -3.86 -6.51 -0.53
N ARG A 217 -2.75 -7.21 -0.71
CA ARG A 217 -2.41 -8.40 0.08
C ARG A 217 -1.25 -8.07 0.99
N GLU A 218 -1.35 -8.37 2.27
CA GLU A 218 -0.15 -8.34 3.12
C GLU A 218 0.66 -9.61 2.89
N SER A 219 1.84 -9.46 2.29
CA SER A 219 2.84 -10.52 2.26
C SER A 219 3.31 -10.82 3.68
N PRO A 220 3.41 -12.10 4.10
CA PRO A 220 3.92 -12.42 5.43
C PRO A 220 5.31 -11.81 5.61
N ARG A 221 5.46 -10.96 6.63
CA ARG A 221 6.69 -10.20 6.90
C ARG A 221 7.91 -11.11 6.77
N GLN A 222 8.70 -10.92 5.72
CA GLN A 222 9.96 -11.64 5.56
C GLN A 222 10.78 -11.30 6.80
N ALA A 223 10.97 -12.28 7.69
CA ALA A 223 11.69 -12.07 8.93
C ALA A 223 13.06 -11.46 8.57
N PRO A 224 13.54 -10.44 9.29
CA PRO A 224 14.83 -9.85 9.00
C PRO A 224 15.84 -10.98 8.96
N GLN A 225 16.46 -11.22 7.80
CA GLN A 225 17.41 -12.31 7.64
C GLN A 225 18.42 -12.19 8.78
N PRO A 226 18.68 -13.26 9.55
CA PRO A 226 19.56 -13.17 10.68
C PRO A 226 20.93 -12.73 10.15
N GLN A 227 21.28 -11.46 10.39
CA GLN A 227 22.59 -10.93 10.04
C GLN A 227 23.61 -11.88 10.64
N SER A 228 24.41 -12.53 9.78
CA SER A 228 25.28 -13.63 10.17
C SER A 228 26.06 -13.22 11.41
N ALA A 229 25.72 -13.84 12.54
CA ALA A 229 26.24 -13.41 13.82
C ALA A 229 27.78 -13.47 13.76
N PRO A 230 28.50 -12.42 14.18
CA PRO A 230 29.96 -12.46 14.21
C PRO A 230 30.39 -13.70 14.99
N GLU A 231 31.28 -14.49 14.40
CA GLU A 231 31.55 -15.85 14.88
C GLU A 231 31.92 -15.86 16.37
N PRO A 232 31.40 -16.83 17.16
CA PRO A 232 31.71 -16.90 18.58
C PRO A 232 33.22 -17.03 18.79
N VAL A 233 33.86 -15.97 19.30
CA VAL A 233 35.28 -15.98 19.64
C VAL A 233 35.48 -17.02 20.75
N GLU A 234 36.24 -18.08 20.46
CA GLU A 234 36.43 -19.19 21.41
C GLU A 234 37.06 -18.68 22.73
N PRO A 235 36.49 -19.03 23.90
CA PRO A 235 37.06 -18.62 25.17
C PRO A 235 38.30 -19.47 25.50
N THR A 236 39.49 -18.92 25.28
CA THR A 236 40.77 -19.56 25.63
C THR A 236 40.83 -19.92 27.11
N VAL A 237 40.95 -21.21 27.44
CA VAL A 237 40.96 -21.71 28.83
C VAL A 237 42.39 -21.89 29.36
N ALA A 238 42.81 -20.99 30.25
CA ALA A 238 43.96 -21.12 31.17
C ALA A 238 43.90 -19.98 32.22
N GLU A 239 44.23 -20.12 33.49
CA GLU A 239 44.42 -21.31 34.36
C GLU A 239 44.03 -20.89 35.81
N ALA A 240 43.87 -21.83 36.74
CA ALA A 240 43.25 -21.56 38.05
C ALA A 240 44.19 -20.95 39.11
N ALA A 241 43.67 -20.04 39.95
CA ALA A 241 44.31 -19.62 41.20
C ALA A 241 43.29 -19.16 42.28
N ASP A 242 43.07 -20.05 43.26
CA ASP A 242 42.62 -19.82 44.65
C ASP A 242 41.23 -19.19 44.96
N ALA A 243 40.65 -19.54 46.12
CA ALA A 243 39.30 -19.14 46.52
C ALA A 243 39.06 -19.14 48.06
N PRO A 244 38.61 -18.00 48.65
CA PRO A 244 38.00 -17.96 49.97
C PRO A 244 36.47 -18.29 49.97
N PRO A 245 35.88 -18.70 51.10
CA PRO A 245 34.53 -19.29 51.17
C PRO A 245 33.36 -18.27 51.14
N PRO A 246 32.12 -18.73 50.83
CA PRO A 246 30.95 -17.87 50.69
C PRO A 246 30.36 -17.38 52.02
N VAL A 247 29.83 -16.16 52.03
CA VAL A 247 29.06 -15.57 53.14
C VAL A 247 27.57 -15.56 52.78
N ALA A 248 26.74 -16.10 53.68
CA ALA A 248 25.28 -16.16 53.51
C ALA A 248 24.59 -14.80 53.76
N PRO A 249 23.42 -14.53 53.17
CA PRO A 249 22.80 -13.19 53.20
C PRO A 249 22.11 -12.85 54.54
N GLN A 250 22.13 -11.57 54.90
CA GLN A 250 21.32 -10.98 55.97
C GLN A 250 20.76 -9.60 55.57
N PRO A 251 19.68 -9.11 56.23
CA PRO A 251 18.70 -8.23 55.58
C PRO A 251 18.96 -6.72 55.71
N ALA A 252 18.26 -5.94 54.88
CA ALA A 252 18.34 -4.50 54.84
C ALA A 252 17.53 -3.79 55.96
N PRO A 253 18.03 -2.66 56.50
CA PRO A 253 17.23 -1.60 57.10
C PRO A 253 16.93 -0.48 56.09
N ALA A 254 15.83 0.27 56.27
CA ALA A 254 15.39 1.32 55.34
C ALA A 254 15.31 2.72 55.98
N ALA A 255 15.70 3.77 55.25
CA ALA A 255 15.23 5.15 55.48
C ALA A 255 15.42 6.10 54.27
N LYS A 256 14.38 6.91 54.05
CA LYS A 256 14.20 8.06 53.12
C LYS A 256 15.08 9.28 53.50
N PRO A 257 15.02 10.44 52.78
CA PRO A 257 14.98 10.70 51.32
C PRO A 257 15.95 11.84 50.88
N ALA A 258 16.00 12.16 49.58
CA ALA A 258 16.68 13.34 49.02
C ALA A 258 15.82 14.02 47.91
N PRO A 259 16.09 15.28 47.50
CA PRO A 259 15.01 16.24 47.14
C PRO A 259 14.71 16.42 45.65
N ALA A 260 13.65 17.18 45.37
CA ALA A 260 13.23 17.64 44.05
C ALA A 260 13.80 19.02 43.67
N MET A 261 13.57 19.41 42.41
CA MET A 261 13.93 20.65 41.71
C MET A 261 15.39 20.80 41.25
N GLY A 262 15.54 20.80 39.92
CA GLY A 262 16.64 21.38 39.16
C GLY A 262 16.11 21.74 37.78
N GLY A 263 15.73 22.99 37.57
CA GLY A 263 15.13 23.44 36.31
C GLY A 263 16.17 23.60 35.20
N ILE A 264 15.80 23.28 33.96
CA ILE A 264 16.64 23.54 32.79
C ILE A 264 16.39 24.98 32.33
N ASP A 265 17.41 25.81 32.44
CA ASP A 265 17.43 27.19 31.95
C ASP A 265 17.72 27.20 30.44
N TRP A 266 16.87 27.87 29.66
CA TRP A 266 17.00 27.98 28.20
C TRP A 266 17.73 29.25 27.73
N SER A 267 18.30 30.05 28.64
CA SER A 267 18.95 31.32 28.33
C SER A 267 20.45 31.21 27.96
N THR A 268 20.80 30.37 26.97
CA THR A 268 22.16 30.36 26.38
C THR A 268 22.18 30.14 24.87
N THR A 269 22.61 31.19 24.16
CA THR A 269 23.23 31.15 22.82
C THR A 269 24.72 31.54 22.97
N PRO A 270 25.61 31.38 21.96
CA PRO A 270 25.41 30.92 20.58
C PRO A 270 26.06 29.51 20.40
N LEU A 271 26.92 29.10 19.43
CA LEU A 271 27.59 29.74 18.30
C LEU A 271 28.16 28.71 17.29
N TRP A 272 27.67 28.69 16.05
CA TRP A 272 28.54 28.54 14.87
C TRP A 272 27.95 29.23 13.63
N ARG A 273 28.82 29.85 12.82
CA ARG A 273 28.51 30.49 11.53
C ARG A 273 29.62 30.11 10.56
N ALA A 274 29.30 29.34 9.52
CA ALA A 274 30.22 29.05 8.42
C ALA A 274 29.44 28.95 7.11
N GLN A 275 29.49 30.00 6.30
CA GLN A 275 29.36 29.87 4.84
C GLN A 275 30.75 29.51 4.29
N PRO A 276 30.79 28.89 3.10
CA PRO A 276 31.31 29.66 1.97
C PRO A 276 30.32 29.80 0.81
N ALA A 277 30.61 30.78 -0.03
CA ALA A 277 30.02 30.96 -1.36
C ALA A 277 30.69 30.01 -2.38
N ALA A 278 30.21 29.84 -3.62
CA ALA A 278 28.88 29.90 -4.22
C ALA A 278 29.04 29.58 -5.72
N GLU A 279 28.03 29.02 -6.37
CA GLU A 279 27.88 29.08 -7.84
C GLU A 279 26.39 29.09 -8.21
N PRO A 280 25.96 29.87 -9.24
CA PRO A 280 24.55 30.04 -9.54
C PRO A 280 24.00 28.91 -10.42
N PHE A 281 22.99 28.21 -9.93
CA PHE A 281 22.17 27.32 -10.75
C PHE A 281 21.47 28.13 -11.85
N ASN A 282 21.63 27.75 -13.12
CA ASN A 282 21.15 28.51 -14.27
C ASN A 282 19.95 27.82 -14.94
N PRO A 283 18.70 28.26 -14.69
CA PRO A 283 17.48 27.52 -15.07
C PRO A 283 17.08 27.65 -16.55
N PHE A 284 18.00 28.07 -17.43
CA PHE A 284 17.75 28.27 -18.87
C PHE A 284 18.79 27.60 -19.77
N ALA A 285 19.32 26.45 -19.34
CA ALA A 285 20.04 25.53 -20.23
C ALA A 285 19.05 24.87 -21.21
N VAL A 286 18.86 25.50 -22.37
CA VAL A 286 18.03 24.97 -23.45
C VAL A 286 18.69 23.72 -24.04
N PHE A 287 17.98 22.59 -24.00
CA PHE A 287 18.33 21.40 -24.79
C PHE A 287 17.82 21.57 -26.22
N GLU A 288 18.66 22.12 -27.10
CA GLU A 288 18.58 21.82 -28.53
C GLU A 288 19.38 20.53 -28.83
N PRO A 289 19.00 19.74 -29.86
CA PRO A 289 19.57 18.41 -30.08
C PRO A 289 20.78 18.41 -31.03
N GLU A 290 21.91 17.90 -30.57
CA GLU A 290 23.04 17.52 -31.44
C GLU A 290 23.43 16.04 -31.24
N ASP A 291 23.41 15.33 -32.36
CA ASP A 291 24.05 14.06 -32.75
C ASP A 291 24.38 12.96 -31.71
N ALA A 292 23.89 11.75 -32.01
CA ALA A 292 24.18 10.53 -31.28
C ALA A 292 25.60 10.00 -31.56
N PRO A 293 26.34 9.53 -30.53
CA PRO A 293 27.45 8.61 -30.72
C PRO A 293 26.95 7.17 -30.82
N ASP A 294 27.48 6.40 -31.79
CA ASP A 294 27.24 4.94 -31.91
C ASP A 294 27.83 4.17 -30.71
N GLY A 295 27.07 4.11 -29.62
CA GLY A 295 27.47 3.53 -28.34
C GLY A 295 27.09 2.05 -28.18
N SER A 296 27.70 1.16 -28.97
CA SER A 296 27.42 -0.30 -28.90
C SER A 296 27.98 -0.94 -27.61
N TRP A 297 27.22 -0.83 -26.52
CA TRP A 297 27.44 -1.54 -25.25
C TRP A 297 26.10 -2.01 -24.68
N GLY A 298 25.96 -3.33 -24.53
CA GLY A 298 24.69 -3.99 -24.28
C GLY A 298 24.39 -4.98 -25.39
N GLY A 299 24.85 -6.22 -25.24
CA GLY A 299 24.38 -7.31 -26.09
C GLY A 299 22.91 -7.56 -25.76
N ALA A 300 22.01 -7.37 -26.75
CA ALA A 300 20.58 -7.51 -26.52
C ALA A 300 20.26 -8.92 -26.02
N VAL A 301 19.87 -9.04 -24.75
CA VAL A 301 19.65 -10.33 -24.10
C VAL A 301 18.51 -11.07 -24.82
N PRO A 302 18.74 -12.30 -25.32
CA PRO A 302 17.70 -13.05 -26.01
C PRO A 302 16.63 -13.48 -25.00
N VAL A 303 15.35 -13.25 -25.33
CA VAL A 303 14.22 -13.56 -24.43
C VAL A 303 14.25 -15.01 -23.93
N ALA A 304 14.76 -15.94 -24.74
CA ALA A 304 14.90 -17.35 -24.42
C ALA A 304 15.77 -17.64 -23.17
N GLU A 305 16.73 -16.79 -22.80
CA GLU A 305 17.55 -16.96 -21.60
C GLU A 305 16.85 -16.47 -20.32
N MET A 306 15.89 -15.54 -20.45
CA MET A 306 15.16 -14.94 -19.33
C MET A 306 13.70 -15.43 -19.18
N ALA A 307 13.25 -16.32 -20.08
CA ALA A 307 11.84 -16.66 -20.26
C ALA A 307 11.11 -17.11 -18.97
N SER A 308 11.76 -17.83 -18.05
CA SER A 308 11.12 -18.21 -16.78
C SER A 308 10.90 -17.01 -15.85
N ALA A 309 11.92 -16.18 -15.64
CA ALA A 309 11.84 -15.00 -14.77
C ALA A 309 10.83 -13.96 -15.29
N LEU A 310 10.78 -13.76 -16.61
CA LEU A 310 9.77 -12.91 -17.25
C LEU A 310 8.34 -13.42 -16.99
N LYS A 311 8.12 -14.75 -16.99
CA LYS A 311 6.81 -15.32 -16.63
C LYS A 311 6.50 -15.22 -15.15
N GLU A 312 7.48 -15.36 -14.26
CA GLU A 312 7.29 -15.17 -12.82
C GLU A 312 6.83 -13.74 -12.50
N VAL A 313 7.42 -12.72 -13.12
CA VAL A 313 6.96 -11.32 -13.01
C VAL A 313 5.56 -11.14 -13.62
N ALA A 314 5.26 -11.77 -14.77
CA ALA A 314 3.91 -11.75 -15.33
C ALA A 314 2.86 -12.41 -14.40
N GLN A 315 3.21 -13.50 -13.73
CA GLN A 315 2.34 -14.19 -12.75
C GLN A 315 2.14 -13.37 -11.47
N LEU A 316 3.18 -12.67 -11.00
CA LEU A 316 3.13 -11.79 -9.83
C LEU A 316 2.12 -10.64 -10.04
N HIS A 317 2.20 -9.94 -11.17
CA HIS A 317 1.36 -8.77 -11.46
C HIS A 317 -0.02 -9.10 -12.03
N LEU A 318 -0.14 -10.13 -12.89
CA LEU A 318 -1.37 -10.40 -13.64
C LEU A 318 -2.17 -11.61 -13.15
N GLN A 319 -1.56 -12.53 -12.38
CA GLN A 319 -2.20 -13.72 -11.82
C GLN A 319 -3.05 -14.50 -12.84
N ARG A 320 -4.39 -14.54 -12.73
CA ARG A 320 -5.29 -15.22 -13.68
C ARG A 320 -5.20 -14.67 -15.13
N SER A 321 -4.68 -13.46 -15.31
CA SER A 321 -4.45 -12.83 -16.61
C SER A 321 -3.04 -13.04 -17.17
N SER A 322 -2.11 -13.63 -16.40
CA SER A 322 -0.73 -13.88 -16.86
C SER A 322 -0.61 -14.76 -18.10
N PRO A 323 -1.46 -15.79 -18.37
CA PRO A 323 -1.23 -16.72 -19.48
C PRO A 323 -1.16 -16.05 -20.87
N ARG A 324 -1.77 -14.88 -21.04
CA ARG A 324 -1.68 -14.10 -22.28
C ARG A 324 -0.30 -13.49 -22.49
N VAL A 325 0.33 -13.00 -21.42
CA VAL A 325 1.70 -12.46 -21.47
C VAL A 325 2.72 -13.60 -21.46
N GLU A 326 2.46 -14.69 -20.74
CA GLU A 326 3.32 -15.88 -20.78
C GLU A 326 3.40 -16.49 -22.19
N SER A 327 2.30 -16.52 -22.95
CA SER A 327 2.31 -16.90 -24.37
C SER A 327 3.21 -15.97 -25.19
N MET A 328 3.13 -14.66 -24.99
CA MET A 328 3.98 -13.70 -25.71
C MET A 328 5.46 -13.85 -25.36
N VAL A 329 5.79 -14.24 -24.13
CA VAL A 329 7.17 -14.60 -23.72
C VAL A 329 7.61 -15.89 -24.45
N ASP A 330 6.77 -16.91 -24.55
CA ASP A 330 7.06 -18.14 -25.30
C ASP A 330 7.24 -17.88 -26.81
N ASP A 331 6.33 -17.14 -27.42
CA ASP A 331 6.36 -16.78 -28.85
C ASP A 331 7.64 -15.97 -29.16
N ALA A 332 7.96 -14.97 -28.33
CA ALA A 332 9.18 -14.17 -28.47
C ALA A 332 10.47 -14.97 -28.21
N ALA A 333 10.46 -15.94 -27.30
CA ALA A 333 11.57 -16.87 -27.08
C ALA A 333 11.78 -17.81 -28.28
N ALA A 334 10.69 -18.34 -28.86
CA ALA A 334 10.72 -19.23 -30.01
C ALA A 334 11.16 -18.51 -31.30
N GLU A 335 10.77 -17.26 -31.49
CA GLU A 335 11.20 -16.41 -32.60
C GLU A 335 12.61 -15.80 -32.40
N GLY A 336 13.21 -15.92 -31.22
CA GLY A 336 14.52 -15.34 -30.91
C GLY A 336 14.52 -13.81 -30.85
N GLN A 337 13.42 -13.20 -30.40
CA GLN A 337 13.30 -11.74 -30.29
C GLN A 337 14.17 -11.15 -29.18
N THR A 338 14.46 -9.85 -29.29
CA THR A 338 15.10 -9.07 -28.23
C THR A 338 14.10 -8.59 -27.19
N LEU A 339 14.55 -8.40 -25.95
CA LEU A 339 13.69 -7.94 -24.86
C LEU A 339 12.98 -6.61 -25.17
N ASP A 340 13.67 -5.61 -25.74
CA ASP A 340 13.07 -4.30 -26.09
C ASP A 340 11.88 -4.41 -27.06
N ARG A 341 11.82 -5.49 -27.84
CA ARG A 341 10.68 -5.76 -28.72
C ARG A 341 9.52 -6.36 -27.93
N LEU A 342 9.78 -7.42 -27.17
CA LEU A 342 8.79 -8.04 -26.30
C LEU A 342 8.18 -7.03 -25.33
N LEU A 343 8.98 -6.15 -24.70
CA LEU A 343 8.49 -5.12 -23.78
C LEU A 343 7.58 -4.08 -24.46
N ARG A 344 7.91 -3.68 -25.70
CA ARG A 344 7.04 -2.78 -26.48
C ARG A 344 5.72 -3.45 -26.83
N ASP A 345 5.78 -4.71 -27.25
CA ASP A 345 4.61 -5.48 -27.67
C ASP A 345 3.74 -5.82 -26.45
N ILE A 346 4.32 -6.09 -25.27
CA ILE A 346 3.64 -6.20 -23.96
C ILE A 346 2.94 -4.90 -23.57
N ARG A 347 3.62 -3.74 -23.64
CA ARG A 347 2.99 -2.44 -23.35
C ARG A 347 1.86 -2.08 -24.34
N ALA A 348 1.79 -2.71 -25.51
CA ALA A 348 0.67 -2.58 -26.43
C ALA A 348 -0.54 -3.51 -26.12
N VAL A 349 -0.45 -4.39 -25.11
CA VAL A 349 -1.53 -5.34 -24.79
C VAL A 349 -2.61 -4.68 -23.94
N VAL A 350 -3.82 -4.57 -24.48
CA VAL A 350 -5.01 -4.30 -23.66
C VAL A 350 -5.54 -5.61 -23.06
N ILE A 351 -5.44 -5.75 -21.73
CA ILE A 351 -6.08 -6.82 -20.94
C ILE A 351 -7.33 -6.24 -20.26
N ARG A 352 -8.49 -6.88 -20.41
CA ARG A 352 -9.73 -6.41 -19.78
C ARG A 352 -9.65 -6.58 -18.26
N GLY A 353 -9.80 -5.48 -17.52
CA GLY A 353 -9.74 -5.47 -16.06
C GLY A 353 -8.33 -5.33 -15.47
N VAL A 354 -7.36 -4.83 -16.24
CA VAL A 354 -6.02 -4.44 -15.79
C VAL A 354 -5.72 -3.04 -16.33
N MET A 355 -5.07 -2.17 -15.55
CA MET A 355 -4.63 -0.86 -16.07
C MET A 355 -3.42 -0.99 -16.97
N GLN A 356 -3.31 -0.05 -17.92
CA GLN A 356 -2.08 0.17 -18.68
C GLN A 356 -0.88 0.41 -17.76
N SER A 357 -1.04 1.17 -16.67
CA SER A 357 0.01 1.44 -15.69
C SER A 357 0.55 0.17 -15.00
N THR A 358 -0.29 -0.83 -14.73
CA THR A 358 0.15 -2.11 -14.18
C THR A 358 0.98 -2.90 -15.20
N ILE A 359 0.60 -2.82 -16.48
CA ILE A 359 1.33 -3.46 -17.60
C ILE A 359 2.66 -2.74 -17.87
N ASP A 360 2.67 -1.41 -17.81
CA ASP A 360 3.88 -0.59 -17.94
C ASP A 360 4.87 -0.86 -16.80
N LYS A 361 4.38 -0.85 -15.54
CA LYS A 361 5.15 -1.19 -14.33
C LYS A 361 5.74 -2.59 -14.38
N MET A 362 4.94 -3.58 -14.80
CA MET A 362 5.42 -4.95 -15.04
C MET A 362 6.51 -4.98 -16.13
N ALA A 363 6.35 -4.21 -17.22
CA ALA A 363 7.34 -4.10 -18.27
C ALA A 363 8.60 -3.30 -17.88
N ASP A 364 8.51 -2.37 -16.92
CA ASP A 364 9.65 -1.69 -16.30
C ASP A 364 10.43 -2.65 -15.37
N GLU A 365 9.73 -3.49 -14.61
CA GLU A 365 10.35 -4.53 -13.76
C GLU A 365 11.03 -5.63 -14.61
N MET A 366 10.39 -6.06 -15.70
CA MET A 366 11.00 -6.93 -16.70
C MET A 366 12.24 -6.32 -17.37
N ALA A 367 12.27 -4.99 -17.58
CA ALA A 367 13.47 -4.29 -18.06
C ALA A 367 14.57 -4.24 -17.00
N ALA A 368 14.21 -3.98 -15.74
CA ALA A 368 15.16 -3.91 -14.62
C ALA A 368 15.90 -5.24 -14.42
N MET A 369 15.20 -6.39 -14.51
CA MET A 369 15.82 -7.73 -14.45
C MET A 369 16.91 -7.97 -15.52
N ALA A 370 16.87 -7.25 -16.65
CA ALA A 370 17.91 -7.35 -17.70
C ALA A 370 19.01 -6.29 -17.57
N ALA A 371 18.78 -5.25 -16.75
CA ALA A 371 19.77 -4.24 -16.41
C ALA A 371 20.66 -4.66 -15.22
N GLU A 372 20.17 -5.54 -14.34
CA GLU A 372 21.03 -6.20 -13.35
C GLU A 372 21.98 -7.21 -14.03
N PRO A 373 23.31 -7.04 -13.91
CA PRO A 373 24.25 -8.01 -14.45
C PRO A 373 24.21 -9.30 -13.62
N PRO A 374 24.33 -10.50 -14.24
CA PRO A 374 24.31 -11.76 -13.51
C PRO A 374 25.43 -11.80 -12.46
N GLY A 375 25.02 -11.94 -11.19
CA GLY A 375 25.91 -11.93 -10.03
C GLY A 375 26.94 -13.06 -10.04
N ARG A 376 28.10 -12.78 -9.43
CA ARG A 376 29.20 -13.74 -9.23
C ARG A 376 28.99 -14.67 -8.05
#